data_AF-A0A4R8ERF1-F1
#
_entry.id   AF-A0A4R8ERF1-F1
#
_cell.length_a   1.000
_cell.length_b   1.000
_cell.length_c   1.000
_cell.angle_alpha   90.00
_cell.angle_beta   90.00
_cell.angle_gamma   90.00
#
_symmetry.space_group_name_H-M   'P 1'
#
loop_
_entity.id
_entity.type
_entity.pdbx_description
1 polymer ?
#
loop_
_entity_poly.entity_id
_entity_poly.type
_entity_poly.pdbx_seq_one_letter_code
_entity_poly.pdbx_strand_id
1 'polypeptide(L)'
;MKIWYSLIITVVLFTVFSCNSKADKKEENSIKTVEKIPELKLTIDSTRVAAFYESYPKLSKFKSDVTSLYQKNKSTQLWQDNKGVVEFGNTLFNQYKNLDQEGLKANFPYSEQLNLVFDNNAAKKLSKEDTDLLLSNLYYYYAEKVYGGFDEKTVISLEWLLPRKKFNYQVLSDSIFKKSTILDDKKRKMFSQYYKLRDALKEYREIEKKGGWKTIEMGDDFKSLKLGDSSNVIAQIRERLFVTKDLKEDTKSAVCDTVLIKAMKNYELRHGYAPKNIILAEHINDLNIPVSDRIKTIIANMERCRWIDPELEKGKKYIEVNIPEFKLYLIEDGKIAFTSPVVVGKAMTKTVIFSGMMNNIVFSPYWNVPPSIIAKEIKPGMAKDKNYLQKKNLEWNNGAVRQLPGKNNSLGLVKFLFPNSSNIYLHDTPSKSLFERESRAFSHGCVRVAKPRELAIELLKTDPSWNPARIDKAMHAGKESWYTLKKKVPVYIGYFTAWVDREGQLNFYKDIYQRDESLLKLLTEE
;
A
#
# COMPACT_ATOMS: atom_id res chain seq x y z
N MET A 1 53.21 -39.48 17.59
CA MET A 1 52.62 -40.82 17.82
C MET A 1 51.29 -40.88 17.07
N LYS A 2 51.01 -41.99 16.37
CA LYS A 2 49.87 -42.24 15.44
C LYS A 2 49.98 -41.48 14.08
N ILE A 3 49.93 -42.07 12.86
CA ILE A 3 49.15 -43.20 12.24
C ILE A 3 47.73 -42.71 11.89
N TRP A 4 47.15 -42.79 10.68
CA TRP A 4 47.40 -43.48 9.37
C TRP A 4 46.74 -42.62 8.23
N TYR A 5 46.77 -42.85 6.90
CA TYR A 5 47.37 -43.85 5.98
C TYR A 5 47.52 -43.26 4.53
N SER A 6 47.71 -44.08 3.49
CA SER A 6 47.41 -43.80 2.06
C SER A 6 47.10 -45.11 1.30
N LEU A 7 46.21 -45.06 0.30
CA LEU A 7 45.92 -46.10 -0.71
C LEU A 7 45.37 -45.30 -1.93
N ILE A 8 45.98 -45.20 -3.12
CA ILE A 8 46.37 -46.21 -4.14
C ILE A 8 45.22 -47.12 -4.58
N ILE A 9 44.80 -46.96 -5.85
CA ILE A 9 44.62 -48.01 -6.90
C ILE A 9 44.07 -47.30 -8.18
N THR A 10 44.94 -47.00 -9.15
CA THR A 10 45.22 -47.76 -10.39
C THR A 10 44.18 -47.55 -11.51
N VAL A 11 44.57 -46.78 -12.54
CA VAL A 11 43.85 -46.66 -13.82
C VAL A 11 44.37 -47.72 -14.78
N VAL A 12 43.47 -48.49 -15.41
CA VAL A 12 43.81 -49.41 -16.51
C VAL A 12 43.37 -48.78 -17.84
N LEU A 13 44.34 -48.44 -18.69
CA LEU A 13 44.09 -48.19 -20.11
C LEU A 13 44.16 -49.52 -20.87
N PHE A 14 43.22 -49.72 -21.79
CA PHE A 14 43.43 -50.57 -22.97
C PHE A 14 43.06 -49.78 -24.22
N THR A 15 44.03 -49.62 -25.11
CA THR A 15 43.83 -49.27 -26.53
C THR A 15 43.35 -50.51 -27.28
N VAL A 16 42.73 -50.42 -28.48
CA VAL A 16 43.43 -50.36 -29.77
C VAL A 16 42.40 -50.19 -30.91
N PHE A 17 42.65 -49.24 -31.83
CA PHE A 17 42.32 -49.17 -33.28
C PHE A 17 40.94 -49.66 -33.79
N SER A 18 40.26 -48.97 -34.70
CA SER A 18 40.74 -48.75 -36.09
C SER A 18 39.99 -47.66 -36.87
N CYS A 19 40.50 -47.32 -38.05
CA CYS A 19 40.06 -46.18 -38.87
C CYS A 19 38.81 -46.41 -39.74
N ASN A 20 37.87 -45.47 -39.63
CA ASN A 20 37.14 -44.79 -40.71
C ASN A 20 37.08 -45.44 -42.12
N SER A 21 35.86 -45.81 -42.55
CA SER A 21 35.48 -45.83 -43.97
C SER A 21 34.02 -45.35 -44.13
N LYS A 22 33.79 -44.32 -44.95
CA LYS A 22 32.44 -43.85 -45.31
C LYS A 22 31.76 -44.82 -46.28
N ALA A 23 30.49 -45.15 -46.03
CA ALA A 23 29.52 -45.54 -47.05
C ALA A 23 28.09 -45.29 -46.53
N ASP A 24 27.25 -44.63 -47.33
CA ASP A 24 25.87 -44.34 -46.98
C ASP A 24 24.98 -45.58 -46.90
N LYS A 25 23.99 -45.59 -45.98
CA LYS A 25 22.65 -46.13 -46.26
C LYS A 25 21.58 -45.74 -45.24
N LYS A 26 20.57 -45.06 -45.80
CA LYS A 26 19.14 -45.01 -45.44
C LYS A 26 18.73 -44.44 -44.07
N GLU A 27 18.04 -43.31 -44.17
CA GLU A 27 17.01 -42.87 -43.24
C GLU A 27 16.01 -44.00 -42.95
N GLU A 28 15.73 -44.25 -41.68
CA GLU A 28 14.46 -44.85 -41.27
C GLU A 28 13.67 -43.77 -40.53
N ASN A 29 12.74 -43.17 -41.28
CA ASN A 29 12.09 -41.92 -40.92
C ASN A 29 10.94 -42.20 -39.93
N SER A 30 11.26 -42.41 -38.65
CA SER A 30 10.27 -42.54 -37.58
C SER A 30 9.62 -41.18 -37.29
N ILE A 31 8.78 -40.72 -38.21
CA ILE A 31 7.92 -39.56 -38.03
C ILE A 31 7.04 -39.86 -36.81
N LYS A 32 7.37 -39.27 -35.66
CA LYS A 32 6.39 -39.07 -34.60
C LYS A 32 5.33 -38.16 -35.17
N THR A 33 4.24 -38.77 -35.64
CA THR A 33 2.99 -38.08 -35.89
C THR A 33 2.51 -37.46 -34.59
N VAL A 34 2.98 -36.24 -34.32
CA VAL A 34 2.23 -35.30 -33.49
C VAL A 34 0.89 -35.18 -34.20
N GLU A 35 -0.13 -35.85 -33.66
CA GLU A 35 -1.50 -35.64 -34.12
C GLU A 35 -1.73 -34.13 -34.15
N LYS A 36 -1.93 -33.57 -35.34
CA LYS A 36 -2.45 -32.22 -35.49
C LYS A 36 -3.90 -32.28 -35.09
N ILE A 37 -4.11 -32.27 -33.77
CA ILE A 37 -5.39 -32.05 -33.13
C ILE A 37 -6.02 -30.84 -33.83
N PRO A 38 -7.21 -30.97 -34.44
CA PRO A 38 -7.80 -29.87 -35.19
C PRO A 38 -7.99 -28.66 -34.28
N GLU A 39 -7.32 -27.55 -34.59
CA GLU A 39 -7.60 -26.29 -33.91
C GLU A 39 -9.08 -25.95 -34.09
N LEU A 40 -9.71 -25.57 -32.98
CA LEU A 40 -11.02 -24.95 -33.01
C LEU A 40 -10.96 -23.74 -33.96
N LYS A 41 -11.96 -23.56 -34.82
CA LYS A 41 -12.05 -22.45 -35.77
C LYS A 41 -13.42 -21.80 -35.64
N LEU A 42 -13.53 -20.87 -34.70
CA LEU A 42 -14.72 -20.04 -34.52
C LEU A 42 -14.41 -18.63 -35.01
N THR A 43 -15.35 -18.06 -35.76
CA THR A 43 -15.30 -16.67 -36.19
C THR A 43 -16.21 -15.85 -35.28
N ILE A 44 -15.60 -15.00 -34.47
CA ILE A 44 -16.27 -14.09 -33.53
C ILE A 44 -16.14 -12.67 -34.10
N ASP A 45 -17.01 -12.36 -35.05
CA ASP A 45 -17.06 -11.05 -35.71
C ASP A 45 -17.87 -10.01 -34.91
N SER A 46 -17.90 -8.76 -35.41
CA SER A 46 -18.65 -7.66 -34.79
C SER A 46 -20.15 -7.92 -34.67
N THR A 47 -20.74 -8.71 -35.57
CA THR A 47 -22.16 -9.07 -35.56
C THR A 47 -22.43 -10.06 -34.43
N ARG A 48 -21.58 -11.08 -34.28
CA ARG A 48 -21.68 -12.05 -33.19
C ARG A 48 -21.46 -11.42 -31.82
N VAL A 49 -20.50 -10.48 -31.72
CA VAL A 49 -20.28 -9.66 -30.52
C VAL A 49 -21.51 -8.80 -30.22
N ALA A 50 -22.14 -8.17 -31.23
CA ALA A 50 -23.34 -7.36 -31.03
C ALA A 50 -24.50 -8.20 -30.45
N ALA A 51 -24.81 -9.35 -31.05
CA ALA A 51 -25.87 -10.27 -30.62
C ALA A 51 -25.63 -10.85 -29.22
N PHE A 52 -24.37 -11.05 -28.81
CA PHE A 52 -24.05 -11.44 -27.43
C PHE A 52 -24.53 -10.38 -26.43
N TYR A 53 -24.29 -9.09 -26.68
CA TYR A 53 -24.71 -8.04 -25.74
C TYR A 53 -26.22 -7.79 -25.71
N GLU A 54 -26.97 -8.24 -26.71
CA GLU A 54 -28.44 -8.28 -26.65
C GLU A 54 -28.93 -9.37 -25.68
N SER A 55 -28.22 -10.50 -25.62
CA SER A 55 -28.50 -11.60 -24.67
C SER A 55 -27.94 -11.34 -23.25
N TYR A 56 -26.84 -10.59 -23.16
CA TYR A 56 -26.12 -10.30 -21.91
C TYR A 56 -26.00 -8.77 -21.63
N PRO A 57 -27.12 -8.00 -21.60
CA PRO A 57 -27.09 -6.54 -21.54
C PRO A 57 -26.36 -5.96 -20.32
N LYS A 58 -26.32 -6.66 -19.18
CA LYS A 58 -25.59 -6.20 -17.98
C LYS A 58 -24.06 -6.13 -18.17
N LEU A 59 -23.51 -6.76 -19.23
CA LEU A 59 -22.08 -6.70 -19.56
C LEU A 59 -21.73 -5.60 -20.56
N SER A 60 -22.71 -4.83 -21.06
CA SER A 60 -22.54 -3.86 -22.17
C SER A 60 -21.43 -2.83 -21.95
N LYS A 61 -21.04 -2.53 -20.71
CA LYS A 61 -19.93 -1.61 -20.42
C LYS A 61 -18.58 -2.07 -21.01
N PHE A 62 -18.39 -3.38 -21.22
CA PHE A 62 -17.19 -3.95 -21.82
C PHE A 62 -17.26 -4.09 -23.35
N LYS A 63 -18.39 -3.76 -23.99
CA LYS A 63 -18.64 -4.04 -25.42
C LYS A 63 -17.57 -3.45 -26.33
N SER A 64 -17.11 -2.23 -26.06
CA SER A 64 -16.06 -1.56 -26.85
C SER A 64 -14.71 -2.28 -26.75
N ASP A 65 -14.30 -2.66 -25.54
CA ASP A 65 -13.05 -3.36 -25.28
C ASP A 65 -13.05 -4.77 -25.89
N VAL A 66 -14.12 -5.53 -25.68
CA VAL A 66 -14.28 -6.88 -26.26
C VAL A 66 -14.33 -6.83 -27.79
N THR A 67 -15.04 -5.88 -28.39
CA THR A 67 -15.03 -5.68 -29.85
C THR A 67 -13.62 -5.40 -30.36
N SER A 68 -12.89 -4.50 -29.68
CA SER A 68 -11.50 -4.15 -30.02
C SER A 68 -10.54 -5.34 -29.87
N LEU A 69 -10.77 -6.22 -28.89
CA LEU A 69 -9.98 -7.42 -28.64
C LEU A 69 -10.10 -8.43 -29.80
N TYR A 70 -11.32 -8.76 -30.22
CA TYR A 70 -11.54 -9.69 -31.33
C TYR A 70 -11.13 -9.09 -32.69
N GLN A 71 -11.34 -7.79 -32.92
CA GLN A 71 -10.82 -7.11 -34.12
C GLN A 71 -9.28 -7.24 -34.23
N LYS A 72 -8.55 -7.02 -33.13
CA LYS A 72 -7.09 -7.22 -33.09
C LYS A 72 -6.70 -8.69 -33.30
N ASN A 73 -7.49 -9.63 -32.78
CA ASN A 73 -7.28 -11.06 -32.96
C ASN A 73 -7.88 -11.63 -34.27
N LYS A 74 -8.15 -10.78 -35.28
CA LYS A 74 -8.70 -11.21 -36.59
C LYS A 74 -9.98 -12.05 -36.48
N SER A 75 -10.82 -11.75 -35.49
CA SER A 75 -12.07 -12.44 -35.18
C SER A 75 -11.93 -13.94 -34.85
N THR A 76 -10.75 -14.43 -34.40
CA THR A 76 -10.60 -15.83 -33.95
C THR A 76 -10.81 -15.97 -32.45
N GLN A 77 -11.15 -17.18 -31.99
CA GLN A 77 -11.35 -17.47 -30.56
C GLN A 77 -10.06 -17.36 -29.73
N LEU A 78 -10.23 -17.07 -28.44
CA LEU A 78 -9.19 -16.74 -27.46
C LEU A 78 -9.15 -17.70 -26.27
N TRP A 79 -10.30 -18.18 -25.82
CA TRP A 79 -10.44 -18.86 -24.52
C TRP A 79 -10.64 -20.37 -24.62
N GLN A 80 -10.85 -20.88 -25.83
CA GLN A 80 -11.11 -22.30 -26.07
C GLN A 80 -10.25 -22.87 -27.19
N ASP A 81 -9.88 -24.13 -27.01
CA ASP A 81 -9.44 -25.02 -28.08
C ASP A 81 -10.44 -26.19 -28.23
N ASN A 82 -10.06 -27.23 -28.96
CA ASN A 82 -10.93 -28.39 -29.19
C ASN A 82 -11.11 -29.29 -27.96
N LYS A 83 -10.30 -29.12 -26.90
CA LYS A 83 -10.40 -29.82 -25.61
C LYS A 83 -11.26 -29.06 -24.60
N GLY A 84 -11.61 -27.80 -24.89
CA GLY A 84 -12.46 -26.96 -24.03
C GLY A 84 -11.77 -25.64 -23.68
N VAL A 85 -12.04 -25.11 -22.49
CA VAL A 85 -11.44 -23.86 -22.01
C VAL A 85 -9.96 -24.06 -21.74
N VAL A 86 -9.12 -23.16 -22.27
CA VAL A 86 -7.66 -23.22 -22.10
C VAL A 86 -7.24 -22.95 -20.65
N GLU A 87 -6.03 -23.38 -20.26
CA GLU A 87 -5.49 -23.22 -18.90
C GLU A 87 -5.60 -21.78 -18.36
N PHE A 88 -5.36 -20.78 -19.21
CA PHE A 88 -5.48 -19.36 -18.85
C PHE A 88 -6.92 -18.98 -18.46
N GLY A 89 -7.95 -19.51 -19.14
CA GLY A 89 -9.35 -19.27 -18.80
C GLY A 89 -9.74 -19.93 -17.47
N ASN A 90 -9.27 -21.15 -17.23
CA ASN A 90 -9.42 -21.83 -15.94
C ASN A 90 -8.72 -21.05 -14.80
N THR A 91 -7.51 -20.54 -15.04
CA THR A 91 -6.77 -19.72 -14.08
C THR A 91 -7.51 -18.42 -13.75
N LEU A 92 -8.05 -17.73 -14.76
CA LEU A 92 -8.87 -16.53 -14.58
C LEU A 92 -10.14 -16.82 -13.76
N PHE A 93 -10.86 -17.90 -14.05
CA PHE A 93 -12.06 -18.26 -13.29
C PHE A 93 -11.74 -18.63 -11.84
N ASN A 94 -10.64 -19.34 -11.60
CA ASN A 94 -10.16 -19.63 -10.24
C ASN A 94 -9.77 -18.34 -9.50
N GLN A 95 -9.11 -17.38 -10.16
CA GLN A 95 -8.81 -16.07 -9.58
C GLN A 95 -10.09 -15.27 -9.28
N TYR A 96 -11.08 -15.28 -10.17
CA TYR A 96 -12.38 -14.67 -9.95
C TYR A 96 -13.11 -15.28 -8.74
N LYS A 97 -13.14 -16.61 -8.63
CA LYS A 97 -13.76 -17.32 -7.49
C LYS A 97 -13.08 -17.02 -6.16
N ASN A 98 -11.79 -16.70 -6.19
CA ASN A 98 -10.99 -16.30 -5.03
C ASN A 98 -10.77 -14.77 -4.94
N LEU A 99 -11.67 -13.96 -5.53
CA LEU A 99 -11.61 -12.49 -5.41
C LEU A 99 -11.66 -12.01 -3.95
N ASP A 100 -12.22 -12.81 -3.05
CA ASP A 100 -12.16 -12.56 -1.62
C ASP A 100 -10.69 -12.37 -1.18
N GLN A 101 -9.74 -13.19 -1.67
CA GLN A 101 -8.31 -13.11 -1.34
C GLN A 101 -7.68 -11.78 -1.76
N GLU A 102 -8.26 -11.11 -2.76
CA GLU A 102 -7.87 -9.77 -3.19
C GLU A 102 -8.68 -8.67 -2.46
N GLY A 103 -9.50 -9.03 -1.46
CA GLY A 103 -10.31 -8.11 -0.66
C GLY A 103 -11.67 -7.73 -1.27
N LEU A 104 -12.09 -8.39 -2.35
CA LEU A 104 -13.24 -8.00 -3.18
C LEU A 104 -14.32 -9.10 -3.23
N LYS A 105 -15.53 -8.76 -3.66
CA LYS A 105 -16.62 -9.73 -3.88
C LYS A 105 -16.62 -10.26 -5.31
N ALA A 106 -16.86 -11.55 -5.48
CA ALA A 106 -17.07 -12.20 -6.77
C ALA A 106 -18.54 -12.05 -7.22
N ASN A 107 -18.89 -10.91 -7.83
CA ASN A 107 -20.26 -10.56 -8.23
C ASN A 107 -20.45 -10.33 -9.74
N PHE A 108 -19.75 -11.11 -10.57
CA PHE A 108 -19.88 -11.03 -12.03
C PHE A 108 -21.34 -11.24 -12.47
N PRO A 109 -21.93 -10.35 -13.29
CA PRO A 109 -23.25 -10.55 -13.86
C PRO A 109 -23.28 -11.86 -14.65
N TYR A 110 -24.38 -12.62 -14.55
CA TYR A 110 -24.51 -13.95 -15.19
C TYR A 110 -23.54 -15.00 -14.63
N SER A 111 -23.30 -14.96 -13.32
CA SER A 111 -22.44 -15.90 -12.59
C SER A 111 -22.87 -17.37 -12.73
N GLU A 112 -24.16 -17.66 -12.86
CA GLU A 112 -24.69 -19.00 -13.14
C GLU A 112 -24.23 -19.50 -14.51
N GLN A 113 -24.43 -18.70 -15.56
CA GLN A 113 -23.98 -19.01 -16.92
C GLN A 113 -22.46 -19.17 -16.98
N LEU A 114 -21.72 -18.37 -16.22
CA LEU A 114 -20.27 -18.51 -16.10
C LEU A 114 -19.87 -19.81 -15.38
N ASN A 115 -20.61 -20.26 -14.37
CA ASN A 115 -20.34 -21.55 -13.71
C ASN A 115 -20.55 -22.72 -14.70
N LEU A 116 -21.58 -22.67 -15.55
CA LEU A 116 -21.87 -23.71 -16.56
C LEU A 116 -20.74 -23.90 -17.59
N VAL A 117 -19.88 -22.90 -17.80
CA VAL A 117 -18.68 -23.01 -18.65
C VAL A 117 -17.65 -24.00 -18.06
N PHE A 118 -17.58 -24.09 -16.74
CA PHE A 118 -16.59 -24.92 -16.02
C PHE A 118 -17.20 -26.16 -15.36
N ASP A 119 -18.52 -26.36 -15.46
CA ASP A 119 -19.20 -27.57 -14.99
C ASP A 119 -19.19 -28.67 -16.08
N ASN A 120 -18.48 -29.75 -15.79
CA ASN A 120 -18.38 -30.90 -16.68
C ASN A 120 -19.74 -31.59 -16.90
N ASN A 121 -20.65 -31.52 -15.91
CA ASN A 121 -21.93 -32.23 -15.85
C ASN A 121 -23.14 -31.37 -16.28
N ALA A 122 -22.92 -30.14 -16.75
CA ALA A 122 -23.98 -29.23 -17.15
C ALA A 122 -24.85 -29.80 -18.30
N ALA A 123 -26.14 -30.06 -18.02
CA ALA A 123 -27.13 -30.56 -18.98
C ALA A 123 -27.45 -29.56 -20.13
N LYS A 124 -27.10 -28.28 -19.95
CA LYS A 124 -27.13 -27.24 -20.99
C LYS A 124 -25.81 -26.48 -20.94
N LYS A 125 -24.94 -26.70 -21.93
CA LYS A 125 -23.72 -25.90 -22.13
C LYS A 125 -24.03 -24.69 -23.01
N LEU A 126 -23.30 -23.59 -22.79
CA LEU A 126 -23.38 -22.41 -23.64
C LEU A 126 -22.87 -22.73 -25.06
N SER A 127 -23.21 -21.89 -26.04
CA SER A 127 -22.52 -21.93 -27.33
C SER A 127 -21.02 -21.66 -27.13
N LYS A 128 -20.17 -22.14 -28.03
CA LYS A 128 -18.72 -21.91 -27.90
C LYS A 128 -18.40 -20.42 -28.06
N GLU A 129 -19.15 -19.73 -28.90
CA GLU A 129 -19.05 -18.30 -29.14
C GLU A 129 -19.47 -17.49 -27.90
N ASP A 130 -20.58 -17.85 -27.24
CA ASP A 130 -20.97 -17.20 -25.97
C ASP A 130 -19.97 -17.51 -24.87
N THR A 131 -19.40 -18.71 -24.83
CA THR A 131 -18.36 -19.09 -23.86
C THR A 131 -17.12 -18.20 -24.01
N ASP A 132 -16.63 -18.01 -25.23
CA ASP A 132 -15.46 -17.17 -25.52
C ASP A 132 -15.72 -15.69 -25.20
N LEU A 133 -16.92 -15.20 -25.53
CA LEU A 133 -17.33 -13.84 -25.22
C LEU A 133 -17.56 -13.62 -23.72
N LEU A 134 -18.15 -14.59 -23.00
CA LEU A 134 -18.36 -14.50 -21.56
C LEU A 134 -17.03 -14.49 -20.80
N LEU A 135 -16.04 -15.30 -21.22
CA LEU A 135 -14.69 -15.29 -20.65
C LEU A 135 -13.92 -14.00 -20.99
N SER A 136 -14.07 -13.44 -22.19
CA SER A 136 -13.57 -12.09 -22.50
C SER A 136 -14.16 -11.01 -21.57
N ASN A 137 -15.46 -11.08 -21.27
CA ASN A 137 -16.11 -10.16 -20.34
C ASN A 137 -15.66 -10.39 -18.88
N LEU A 138 -15.50 -11.64 -18.44
CA LEU A 138 -14.94 -11.98 -17.13
C LEU A 138 -13.54 -11.39 -16.96
N TYR A 139 -12.71 -11.48 -18.01
CA TYR A 139 -11.37 -10.93 -18.03
C TYR A 139 -11.34 -9.42 -17.81
N TYR A 140 -12.16 -8.66 -18.55
CA TYR A 140 -12.24 -7.21 -18.36
C TYR A 140 -12.83 -6.84 -17.00
N TYR A 141 -13.86 -7.56 -16.53
CA TYR A 141 -14.42 -7.39 -15.20
C TYR A 141 -13.39 -7.63 -14.09
N TYR A 142 -12.65 -8.74 -14.15
CA TYR A 142 -11.60 -9.04 -13.18
C TYR A 142 -10.49 -8.00 -13.24
N ALA A 143 -10.10 -7.58 -14.44
CA ALA A 143 -9.07 -6.58 -14.61
C ALA A 143 -9.47 -5.20 -14.06
N GLU A 144 -10.72 -4.79 -14.26
CA GLU A 144 -11.30 -3.55 -13.71
C GLU A 144 -11.49 -3.64 -12.19
N LYS A 145 -12.08 -4.71 -11.66
CA LYS A 145 -12.26 -4.87 -10.21
C LYS A 145 -10.93 -4.93 -9.47
N VAL A 146 -9.96 -5.71 -9.96
CA VAL A 146 -8.67 -5.89 -9.27
C VAL A 146 -7.70 -4.75 -9.57
N TYR A 147 -7.45 -4.39 -10.83
CA TYR A 147 -6.45 -3.37 -11.18
C TYR A 147 -7.03 -1.98 -11.45
N GLY A 148 -8.35 -1.84 -11.53
CA GLY A 148 -9.04 -0.62 -11.93
C GLY A 148 -9.40 0.34 -10.80
N GLY A 149 -9.73 -0.13 -9.59
CA GLY A 149 -10.11 0.75 -8.46
C GLY A 149 -11.25 1.73 -8.80
N PHE A 150 -11.45 2.77 -7.99
CA PHE A 150 -12.49 3.77 -8.26
C PHE A 150 -12.11 4.80 -9.34
N ASP A 151 -13.14 5.43 -9.90
CA ASP A 151 -13.02 6.55 -10.84
C ASP A 151 -12.58 7.85 -10.16
N GLU A 152 -12.14 8.82 -10.96
CA GLU A 152 -11.60 10.10 -10.49
C GLU A 152 -12.57 10.91 -9.61
N LYS A 153 -13.88 10.88 -9.88
CA LYS A 153 -14.87 11.64 -9.08
C LYS A 153 -15.03 11.02 -7.69
N THR A 154 -15.09 9.69 -7.61
CA THR A 154 -15.19 8.95 -6.35
C THR A 154 -13.89 9.06 -5.55
N VAL A 155 -12.73 9.02 -6.21
CA VAL A 155 -11.42 9.25 -5.57
C VAL A 155 -11.31 10.67 -4.99
N ILE A 156 -11.83 11.69 -5.68
CA ILE A 156 -11.90 13.07 -5.18
C ILE A 156 -12.87 13.20 -3.99
N SER A 157 -14.05 12.56 -4.03
CA SER A 157 -15.01 12.64 -2.91
C SER A 157 -14.50 11.97 -1.63
N LEU A 158 -13.61 10.97 -1.76
CA LEU A 158 -12.88 10.34 -0.65
C LEU A 158 -11.67 11.15 -0.14
N GLU A 159 -11.48 12.39 -0.61
CA GLU A 159 -10.35 13.27 -0.25
C GLU A 159 -8.98 12.60 -0.50
N TRP A 160 -8.87 11.77 -1.55
CA TRP A 160 -7.64 11.05 -1.96
C TRP A 160 -7.09 11.66 -3.26
N LEU A 161 -6.18 12.63 -3.16
CA LEU A 161 -5.68 13.39 -4.32
C LEU A 161 -4.27 12.93 -4.77
N LEU A 162 -3.95 11.65 -4.61
CA LEU A 162 -2.76 11.06 -5.23
C LEU A 162 -3.04 10.79 -6.72
N PRO A 163 -2.23 11.33 -7.65
CA PRO A 163 -2.42 11.11 -9.07
C PRO A 163 -2.12 9.66 -9.45
N ARG A 164 -2.88 9.15 -10.41
CA ARG A 164 -2.79 7.75 -10.84
C ARG A 164 -2.79 7.64 -12.35
N LYS A 165 -1.89 6.83 -12.88
CA LYS A 165 -1.89 6.45 -14.29
C LYS A 165 -2.98 5.40 -14.53
N LYS A 166 -3.86 5.63 -15.51
CA LYS A 166 -4.87 4.63 -15.91
C LYS A 166 -4.17 3.32 -16.28
N PHE A 167 -4.55 2.22 -15.65
CA PHE A 167 -4.01 0.90 -15.95
C PHE A 167 -4.50 0.47 -17.34
N ASN A 168 -3.57 0.15 -18.25
CA ASN A 168 -3.95 -0.29 -19.60
C ASN A 168 -4.23 -1.79 -19.60
N TYR A 169 -5.50 -2.16 -19.53
CA TYR A 169 -5.97 -3.56 -19.56
C TYR A 169 -5.55 -4.33 -20.84
N GLN A 170 -5.12 -3.64 -21.91
CA GLN A 170 -4.59 -4.28 -23.11
C GLN A 170 -3.20 -4.93 -22.90
N VAL A 171 -2.45 -4.51 -21.86
CA VAL A 171 -1.15 -5.15 -21.52
C VAL A 171 -1.34 -6.56 -20.98
N LEU A 172 -2.50 -6.84 -20.36
CA LEU A 172 -2.85 -8.18 -19.89
C LEU A 172 -3.20 -9.13 -21.05
N SER A 173 -3.66 -8.62 -22.21
CA SER A 173 -4.02 -9.49 -23.35
C SER A 173 -2.79 -10.07 -24.05
N ASP A 174 -1.65 -9.38 -24.01
CA ASP A 174 -0.36 -9.92 -24.49
C ASP A 174 0.06 -11.22 -23.76
N SER A 175 -0.45 -11.44 -22.53
CA SER A 175 -0.21 -12.69 -21.78
C SER A 175 -1.08 -13.83 -22.29
N ILE A 176 -2.34 -13.54 -22.68
CA ILE A 176 -3.24 -14.49 -23.35
C ILE A 176 -2.58 -14.98 -24.65
N PHE A 177 -2.10 -14.05 -25.47
CA PHE A 177 -1.46 -14.36 -26.76
C PHE A 177 -0.14 -15.13 -26.65
N LYS A 178 0.58 -15.02 -25.53
CA LYS A 178 1.88 -15.69 -25.32
C LYS A 178 1.79 -17.04 -24.59
N LYS A 179 0.59 -17.46 -24.16
CA LYS A 179 0.40 -18.62 -23.26
C LYS A 179 1.25 -18.56 -21.98
N SER A 180 1.67 -17.36 -21.56
CA SER A 180 2.33 -17.14 -20.27
C SER A 180 1.26 -17.01 -19.19
N THR A 181 1.49 -17.58 -18.01
CA THR A 181 0.50 -17.50 -16.92
C THR A 181 0.32 -16.05 -16.47
N ILE A 182 -0.83 -15.72 -15.86
CA ILE A 182 -1.04 -14.41 -15.20
C ILE A 182 0.03 -14.14 -14.12
N LEU A 183 0.64 -15.21 -13.59
CA LEU A 183 1.66 -15.23 -12.55
C LEU A 183 3.09 -14.95 -13.07
N ASP A 184 3.37 -15.15 -14.36
CA ASP A 184 4.71 -14.97 -14.94
C ASP A 184 5.13 -13.50 -15.12
N ASP A 185 4.19 -12.56 -15.00
CA ASP A 185 4.48 -11.15 -15.18
C ASP A 185 5.15 -10.56 -13.92
N LYS A 186 6.46 -10.82 -13.80
CA LYS A 186 7.36 -10.29 -12.76
C LYS A 186 7.40 -8.75 -12.67
N LYS A 187 6.72 -8.04 -13.59
CA LYS A 187 6.45 -6.60 -13.45
C LYS A 187 5.33 -6.43 -12.42
N ARG A 188 5.67 -6.00 -11.20
CA ARG A 188 4.69 -5.60 -10.18
C ARG A 188 3.68 -4.61 -10.77
N LYS A 189 2.44 -5.06 -10.95
CA LYS A 189 1.33 -4.29 -11.55
C LYS A 189 0.76 -3.26 -10.59
N MET A 190 1.04 -3.42 -9.31
CA MET A 190 0.63 -2.57 -8.20
C MET A 190 1.81 -2.23 -7.31
N PHE A 191 1.64 -1.17 -6.53
CA PHE A 191 2.50 -0.81 -5.41
C PHE A 191 2.73 -2.04 -4.50
N SER A 192 4.00 -2.35 -4.16
CA SER A 192 4.38 -3.63 -3.54
C SER A 192 3.67 -3.92 -2.22
N GLN A 193 3.27 -2.86 -1.51
CA GLN A 193 2.49 -2.94 -0.28
C GLN A 193 1.14 -3.65 -0.46
N TYR A 194 0.54 -3.56 -1.64
CA TYR A 194 -0.65 -4.31 -2.00
C TYR A 194 -0.47 -5.81 -1.75
N TYR A 195 0.61 -6.39 -2.29
CA TYR A 195 0.86 -7.82 -2.21
C TYR A 195 1.20 -8.26 -0.78
N LYS A 196 1.97 -7.44 -0.04
CA LYS A 196 2.24 -7.68 1.39
C LYS A 196 0.95 -7.69 2.22
N LEU A 197 0.06 -6.73 2.01
CA LEU A 197 -1.24 -6.66 2.69
C LEU A 197 -2.16 -7.81 2.28
N ARG A 198 -2.13 -8.23 1.01
CA ARG A 198 -2.87 -9.42 0.54
C ARG A 198 -2.39 -10.70 1.22
N ASP A 199 -1.09 -10.87 1.37
CA ASP A 199 -0.53 -12.06 2.01
C ASP A 199 -0.83 -12.05 3.54
N ALA A 200 -0.85 -10.87 4.16
CA ALA A 200 -1.34 -10.68 5.52
C ALA A 200 -2.87 -10.89 5.68
N LEU A 201 -3.68 -10.52 4.68
CA LEU A 201 -5.13 -10.79 4.64
C LEU A 201 -5.40 -12.30 4.69
N LYS A 202 -4.61 -13.09 3.96
CA LYS A 202 -4.70 -14.57 3.99
C LYS A 202 -4.42 -15.10 5.39
N GLU A 203 -3.34 -14.65 6.03
CA GLU A 203 -3.02 -15.03 7.41
C GLU A 203 -4.16 -14.69 8.38
N TYR A 204 -4.69 -13.46 8.32
CA TYR A 204 -5.77 -13.03 9.21
C TYR A 204 -7.08 -13.79 8.97
N ARG A 205 -7.39 -14.19 7.74
CA ARG A 205 -8.52 -15.09 7.47
C ARG A 205 -8.32 -16.51 7.96
N GLU A 206 -7.10 -17.05 7.94
CA GLU A 206 -6.84 -18.35 8.57
C GLU A 206 -6.96 -18.29 10.09
N ILE A 207 -6.74 -17.11 10.71
CA ILE A 207 -7.07 -16.87 12.12
C ILE A 207 -8.60 -16.82 12.30
N GLU A 208 -9.32 -16.05 11.48
CA GLU A 208 -10.79 -15.96 11.52
C GLU A 208 -11.49 -17.32 11.35
N LYS A 209 -11.08 -18.13 10.37
CA LYS A 209 -11.59 -19.50 10.15
C LYS A 209 -11.39 -20.44 11.34
N LYS A 210 -10.37 -20.18 12.17
CA LYS A 210 -10.08 -20.95 13.40
C LYS A 210 -10.85 -20.43 14.63
N GLY A 211 -11.79 -19.50 14.44
CA GLY A 211 -12.58 -18.88 15.51
C GLY A 211 -12.04 -17.52 15.99
N GLY A 212 -11.01 -16.98 15.34
CA GLY A 212 -10.42 -15.69 15.69
C GLY A 212 -9.58 -15.71 16.96
N TRP A 213 -9.74 -14.69 17.79
CA TRP A 213 -9.19 -14.63 19.15
C TRP A 213 -10.29 -14.27 20.14
N LYS A 214 -10.19 -14.80 21.36
CA LYS A 214 -11.14 -14.51 22.44
C LYS A 214 -11.00 -13.06 22.91
N THR A 215 -12.09 -12.51 23.43
CA THR A 215 -12.08 -11.25 24.18
C THR A 215 -11.35 -11.44 25.50
N ILE A 216 -10.48 -10.49 25.85
CA ILE A 216 -9.84 -10.37 27.15
C ILE A 216 -10.81 -9.66 28.11
N GLU A 217 -11.16 -10.34 29.19
CA GLU A 217 -12.13 -9.89 30.20
C GLU A 217 -11.39 -9.18 31.33
N MET A 218 -11.39 -7.85 31.32
CA MET A 218 -10.62 -7.06 32.30
C MET A 218 -11.15 -7.18 33.75
N GLY A 219 -12.47 -7.32 33.91
CA GLY A 219 -13.15 -7.13 35.20
C GLY A 219 -13.31 -5.65 35.58
N ASP A 220 -14.37 -5.31 36.31
CA ASP A 220 -14.76 -3.91 36.54
C ASP A 220 -13.73 -3.10 37.36
N ASP A 221 -12.97 -3.76 38.24
CA ASP A 221 -11.93 -3.16 39.08
C ASP A 221 -10.57 -2.99 38.36
N PHE A 222 -10.46 -3.32 37.07
CA PHE A 222 -9.21 -3.25 36.34
C PHE A 222 -8.66 -1.82 36.22
N LYS A 223 -7.41 -1.64 36.63
CA LYS A 223 -6.69 -0.36 36.51
C LYS A 223 -5.49 -0.48 35.58
N SER A 224 -4.61 -1.44 35.85
CA SER A 224 -3.36 -1.65 35.12
C SER A 224 -2.69 -2.96 35.52
N LEU A 225 -1.80 -3.49 34.68
CA LEU A 225 -0.87 -4.57 35.05
C LEU A 225 0.58 -4.10 34.90
N LYS A 226 1.37 -4.28 35.94
CA LYS A 226 2.81 -3.94 36.05
C LYS A 226 3.64 -5.22 36.09
N LEU A 227 4.95 -5.07 35.92
CA LEU A 227 5.90 -6.17 36.09
C LEU A 227 5.78 -6.77 37.51
N GLY A 228 5.54 -8.08 37.60
CA GLY A 228 5.33 -8.82 38.85
C GLY A 228 3.87 -9.04 39.24
N ASP A 229 2.92 -8.31 38.65
CA ASP A 229 1.48 -8.52 38.93
C ASP A 229 1.02 -9.91 38.43
N SER A 230 0.00 -10.48 39.07
CA SER A 230 -0.59 -11.78 38.71
C SER A 230 -2.11 -11.69 38.58
N SER A 231 -2.67 -12.20 37.48
CA SER A 231 -4.10 -12.13 37.14
C SER A 231 -4.46 -13.06 35.98
N ASN A 232 -5.69 -13.57 35.93
CA ASN A 232 -6.18 -14.35 34.78
C ASN A 232 -6.16 -13.55 33.46
N VAL A 233 -6.32 -12.23 33.55
CA VAL A 233 -6.22 -11.29 32.41
C VAL A 233 -4.87 -11.43 31.69
N ILE A 234 -3.79 -11.71 32.43
CA ILE A 234 -2.44 -11.86 31.88
C ILE A 234 -2.34 -13.12 31.01
N ALA A 235 -2.95 -14.23 31.42
CA ALA A 235 -2.98 -15.45 30.60
C ALA A 235 -3.76 -15.22 29.30
N GLN A 236 -4.89 -14.50 29.35
CA GLN A 236 -5.66 -14.11 28.17
C GLN A 236 -4.87 -13.20 27.22
N ILE A 237 -4.12 -12.22 27.75
CA ILE A 237 -3.22 -11.37 26.94
C ILE A 237 -2.14 -12.21 26.25
N ARG A 238 -1.56 -13.23 26.92
CA ARG A 238 -0.56 -14.12 26.32
C ARG A 238 -1.13 -14.93 25.16
N GLU A 239 -2.28 -15.59 25.36
CA GLU A 239 -3.00 -16.31 24.30
C GLU A 239 -3.23 -15.38 23.10
N ARG A 240 -3.69 -14.15 23.36
CA ARG A 240 -3.95 -13.14 22.33
C ARG A 240 -2.70 -12.69 21.57
N LEU A 241 -1.58 -12.42 22.26
CA LEU A 241 -0.31 -11.98 21.64
C LEU A 241 0.40 -13.11 20.89
N PHE A 242 0.22 -14.36 21.33
CA PHE A 242 0.76 -15.54 20.64
C PHE A 242 0.09 -15.74 19.28
N VAL A 243 -1.23 -15.55 19.18
CA VAL A 243 -1.97 -15.62 17.90
C VAL A 243 -1.43 -14.62 16.85
N THR A 244 -1.01 -13.42 17.26
CA THR A 244 -0.38 -12.43 16.35
C THR A 244 1.15 -12.44 16.35
N LYS A 245 1.78 -13.47 16.95
CA LYS A 245 3.25 -13.68 16.99
C LYS A 245 4.06 -12.57 17.68
N ASP A 246 3.39 -11.65 18.37
CA ASP A 246 4.03 -10.67 19.26
C ASP A 246 4.74 -11.36 20.43
N LEU A 247 4.17 -12.49 20.86
CA LEU A 247 4.75 -13.44 21.80
C LEU A 247 5.12 -14.74 21.06
N LYS A 248 6.32 -15.26 21.29
CA LYS A 248 6.82 -16.48 20.60
C LYS A 248 6.20 -17.78 21.10
N GLU A 249 5.88 -17.84 22.40
CA GLU A 249 5.42 -19.04 23.09
C GLU A 249 4.38 -18.62 24.13
N ASP A 250 3.19 -19.24 24.09
CA ASP A 250 2.19 -19.07 25.15
C ASP A 250 2.48 -20.02 26.32
N THR A 251 3.12 -19.49 27.36
CA THR A 251 3.37 -20.20 28.62
C THR A 251 2.13 -20.35 29.49
N LYS A 252 1.00 -19.72 29.13
CA LYS A 252 -0.24 -19.62 29.93
C LYS A 252 -0.04 -19.05 31.34
N SER A 253 1.10 -18.43 31.61
CA SER A 253 1.45 -17.85 32.90
C SER A 253 0.54 -16.66 33.22
N ALA A 254 -0.08 -16.69 34.40
CA ALA A 254 -0.86 -15.58 34.94
C ALA A 254 0.02 -14.41 35.44
N VAL A 255 1.36 -14.50 35.36
CA VAL A 255 2.30 -13.48 35.87
C VAL A 255 2.79 -12.56 34.77
N CYS A 256 2.80 -11.26 35.03
CA CYS A 256 3.31 -10.22 34.14
C CYS A 256 4.84 -10.15 34.25
N ASP A 257 5.54 -10.85 33.36
CA ASP A 257 7.00 -10.93 33.34
C ASP A 257 7.63 -9.98 32.29
N THR A 258 8.95 -9.98 32.23
CA THR A 258 9.72 -9.18 31.27
C THR A 258 9.49 -9.60 29.82
N VAL A 259 9.10 -10.85 29.57
CA VAL A 259 8.78 -11.38 28.23
C VAL A 259 7.46 -10.80 27.75
N LEU A 260 6.43 -10.78 28.60
CA LEU A 260 5.14 -10.18 28.30
C LEU A 260 5.24 -8.66 28.12
N ILE A 261 5.94 -7.96 29.02
CA ILE A 261 6.16 -6.50 28.85
C ILE A 261 6.89 -6.21 27.53
N LYS A 262 7.86 -7.04 27.12
CA LYS A 262 8.51 -6.90 25.80
C LYS A 262 7.55 -7.16 24.64
N ALA A 263 6.71 -8.20 24.72
CA ALA A 263 5.71 -8.50 23.70
C ALA A 263 4.67 -7.36 23.57
N MET A 264 4.19 -6.82 24.70
CA MET A 264 3.30 -5.67 24.72
C MET A 264 3.95 -4.40 24.12
N LYS A 265 5.23 -4.14 24.39
CA LYS A 265 5.94 -3.02 23.74
C LYS A 265 6.05 -3.17 22.23
N ASN A 266 6.26 -4.39 21.73
CA ASN A 266 6.26 -4.66 20.29
C ASN A 266 4.86 -4.41 19.70
N TYR A 267 3.81 -4.89 20.38
CA TYR A 267 2.41 -4.65 20.04
C TYR A 267 2.08 -3.15 20.02
N GLU A 268 2.46 -2.40 21.06
CA GLU A 268 2.28 -0.96 21.17
C GLU A 268 2.97 -0.22 20.01
N LEU A 269 4.25 -0.53 19.73
CA LEU A 269 5.00 0.05 18.61
C LEU A 269 4.29 -0.15 17.27
N ARG A 270 3.89 -1.39 16.96
CA ARG A 270 3.23 -1.71 15.69
C ARG A 270 1.77 -1.29 15.61
N HIS A 271 1.23 -0.72 16.69
CA HIS A 271 -0.07 -0.08 16.74
C HIS A 271 -0.01 1.46 16.88
N GLY A 272 1.20 2.03 16.84
CA GLY A 272 1.42 3.48 16.90
C GLY A 272 1.36 4.10 18.31
N TYR A 273 1.26 3.26 19.35
CA TYR A 273 1.30 3.69 20.74
C TYR A 273 2.74 3.98 21.21
N ALA A 274 2.87 4.84 22.23
CA ALA A 274 4.16 5.03 22.91
C ALA A 274 4.43 3.82 23.84
N PRO A 275 5.56 3.09 23.72
CA PRO A 275 5.74 1.84 24.45
C PRO A 275 5.88 2.02 25.97
N LYS A 276 5.13 1.24 26.75
CA LYS A 276 5.00 1.41 28.20
C LYS A 276 5.59 0.22 28.97
N ASN A 277 5.89 0.42 30.25
CA ASN A 277 6.26 -0.67 31.20
C ASN A 277 5.03 -1.20 31.96
N ILE A 278 3.83 -0.87 31.49
CA ILE A 278 2.56 -1.07 32.19
C ILE A 278 1.46 -1.28 31.15
N ILE A 279 0.65 -2.32 31.34
CA ILE A 279 -0.50 -2.63 30.48
C ILE A 279 -1.70 -1.86 31.05
N LEU A 280 -2.35 -1.08 30.20
CA LEU A 280 -3.50 -0.24 30.55
C LEU A 280 -4.76 -0.75 29.85
N ALA A 281 -5.94 -0.35 30.34
CA ALA A 281 -7.22 -0.75 29.75
C ALA A 281 -7.32 -0.37 28.25
N GLU A 282 -6.73 0.75 27.85
CA GLU A 282 -6.64 1.16 26.45
C GLU A 282 -5.89 0.17 25.54
N HIS A 283 -4.86 -0.51 26.06
CA HIS A 283 -4.11 -1.53 25.30
C HIS A 283 -4.93 -2.82 25.17
N ILE A 284 -5.68 -3.19 26.22
CA ILE A 284 -6.55 -4.37 26.20
C ILE A 284 -7.76 -4.13 25.27
N ASN A 285 -8.29 -2.91 25.24
CA ASN A 285 -9.32 -2.53 24.27
C ASN A 285 -8.83 -2.65 22.81
N ASP A 286 -7.57 -2.30 22.51
CA ASP A 286 -6.99 -2.47 21.16
C ASP A 286 -6.73 -3.96 20.82
N LEU A 287 -6.26 -4.75 21.80
CA LEU A 287 -6.14 -6.21 21.71
C LEU A 287 -7.48 -6.90 21.43
N ASN A 288 -8.56 -6.38 22.02
CA ASN A 288 -9.93 -6.86 21.88
C ASN A 288 -10.62 -6.47 20.58
N ILE A 289 -10.01 -5.64 19.72
CA ILE A 289 -10.56 -5.39 18.38
C ILE A 289 -10.67 -6.73 17.63
N PRO A 290 -11.85 -7.13 17.12
CA PRO A 290 -12.06 -8.43 16.48
C PRO A 290 -11.19 -8.66 15.24
N VAL A 291 -10.92 -9.93 14.92
CA VAL A 291 -10.18 -10.31 13.71
C VAL A 291 -10.88 -9.85 12.44
N SER A 292 -12.21 -9.90 12.40
CA SER A 292 -13.04 -9.44 11.29
C SER A 292 -12.90 -7.93 11.03
N ASP A 293 -12.72 -7.12 12.08
CA ASP A 293 -12.47 -5.68 11.94
C ASP A 293 -11.03 -5.39 11.50
N ARG A 294 -10.03 -6.15 11.99
CA ARG A 294 -8.67 -6.07 11.46
C ARG A 294 -8.61 -6.48 9.98
N ILE A 295 -9.38 -7.49 9.57
CA ILE A 295 -9.55 -7.90 8.15
C ILE A 295 -10.13 -6.75 7.32
N LYS A 296 -11.19 -6.08 7.79
CA LYS A 296 -11.75 -4.87 7.14
C LYS A 296 -10.69 -3.78 6.98
N THR A 297 -9.89 -3.50 8.02
CA THR A 297 -8.78 -2.54 7.92
C THR A 297 -7.75 -2.96 6.87
N ILE A 298 -7.35 -4.24 6.81
CA ILE A 298 -6.42 -4.73 5.77
C ILE A 298 -7.01 -4.49 4.37
N ILE A 299 -8.28 -4.87 4.15
CA ILE A 299 -8.98 -4.70 2.86
C ILE A 299 -9.04 -3.22 2.44
N ALA A 300 -9.43 -2.31 3.34
CA ALA A 300 -9.46 -0.88 3.06
C ALA A 300 -8.09 -0.33 2.63
N ASN A 301 -6.99 -0.86 3.18
CA ASN A 301 -5.63 -0.43 2.83
C ASN A 301 -5.08 -1.12 1.58
N MET A 302 -5.51 -2.35 1.28
CA MET A 302 -5.28 -2.98 -0.04
C MET A 302 -5.93 -2.15 -1.15
N GLU A 303 -7.18 -1.70 -0.95
CA GLU A 303 -7.88 -0.86 -1.92
C GLU A 303 -7.13 0.47 -2.15
N ARG A 304 -6.73 1.15 -1.08
CA ARG A 304 -5.88 2.36 -1.16
C ARG A 304 -4.58 2.11 -1.95
N CYS A 305 -3.99 0.92 -1.86
CA CYS A 305 -2.80 0.58 -2.63
C CYS A 305 -3.07 0.43 -4.14
N ARG A 306 -4.31 0.11 -4.58
CA ARG A 306 -4.68 0.10 -6.01
C ARG A 306 -4.64 1.48 -6.64
N TRP A 307 -4.84 2.52 -5.83
CA TRP A 307 -4.89 3.90 -6.29
C TRP A 307 -3.52 4.55 -6.41
N ILE A 308 -2.45 3.84 -6.02
CA ILE A 308 -1.07 4.30 -6.04
C ILE A 308 -0.37 3.83 -7.32
N ASP A 309 0.41 4.73 -7.95
CA ASP A 309 1.25 4.37 -9.09
C ASP A 309 2.42 3.45 -8.65
N PRO A 310 2.60 2.24 -9.23
CA PRO A 310 3.73 1.37 -8.91
C PRO A 310 5.10 1.95 -9.28
N GLU A 311 5.19 3.05 -10.04
CA GLU A 311 6.45 3.76 -10.25
C GLU A 311 6.90 4.56 -9.02
N LEU A 312 6.02 4.84 -8.03
CA LEU A 312 6.40 5.60 -6.82
C LEU A 312 7.53 4.91 -6.03
N GLU A 313 7.47 3.57 -5.89
CA GLU A 313 8.49 2.80 -5.15
C GLU A 313 9.82 2.64 -5.90
N LYS A 314 9.88 3.02 -7.18
CA LYS A 314 11.10 2.94 -8.00
C LYS A 314 11.94 4.22 -7.94
N GLY A 315 11.45 5.26 -7.26
CA GLY A 315 12.18 6.50 -7.06
C GLY A 315 13.46 6.27 -6.24
N LYS A 316 14.62 6.68 -6.77
CA LYS A 316 15.91 6.58 -6.05
C LYS A 316 15.98 7.43 -4.78
N LYS A 317 15.21 8.52 -4.71
CA LYS A 317 15.09 9.37 -3.52
C LYS A 317 13.70 9.98 -3.46
N TYR A 318 12.97 9.78 -2.38
CA TYR A 318 11.63 10.36 -2.16
C TYR A 318 11.29 10.46 -0.67
N ILE A 319 10.29 11.29 -0.33
CA ILE A 319 9.73 11.39 1.01
C ILE A 319 8.35 10.73 1.02
N GLU A 320 8.10 9.90 2.02
CA GLU A 320 6.79 9.34 2.34
C GLU A 320 6.34 9.84 3.72
N VAL A 321 5.08 10.29 3.83
CA VAL A 321 4.42 10.68 5.08
C VAL A 321 3.17 9.85 5.22
N ASN A 322 3.09 9.04 6.28
CA ASN A 322 1.89 8.26 6.58
C ASN A 322 1.11 8.97 7.70
N ILE A 323 -0.08 9.50 7.37
CA ILE A 323 -0.86 10.37 8.26
C ILE A 323 -1.25 9.67 9.58
N PRO A 324 -1.89 8.47 9.60
CA PRO A 324 -2.25 7.75 10.83
C PRO A 324 -1.06 7.34 11.71
N GLU A 325 0.08 7.02 11.09
CA GLU A 325 1.32 6.67 11.80
C GLU A 325 2.03 7.88 12.42
N PHE A 326 1.67 9.10 11.97
CA PHE A 326 2.31 10.35 12.36
C PHE A 326 3.85 10.31 12.21
N LYS A 327 4.35 9.73 11.11
CA LYS A 327 5.78 9.71 10.74
C LYS A 327 6.01 10.14 9.30
N LEU A 328 7.21 10.67 9.09
CA LEU A 328 7.84 10.94 7.81
C LEU A 328 9.07 10.04 7.67
N TYR A 329 9.27 9.49 6.47
CA TYR A 329 10.50 8.82 6.07
C TYR A 329 11.07 9.48 4.80
N LEU A 330 12.39 9.65 4.76
CA LEU A 330 13.14 9.91 3.54
C LEU A 330 13.75 8.59 3.10
N ILE A 331 13.39 8.16 1.89
CA ILE A 331 13.84 6.90 1.30
C ILE A 331 14.91 7.22 0.26
N GLU A 332 16.02 6.48 0.30
CA GLU A 332 17.09 6.50 -0.70
C GLU A 332 17.46 5.07 -1.11
N ASP A 333 17.45 4.79 -2.42
CA ASP A 333 17.72 3.47 -3.01
C ASP A 333 17.00 2.30 -2.28
N GLY A 334 15.73 2.52 -1.93
CA GLY A 334 14.85 1.56 -1.23
C GLY A 334 15.01 1.49 0.29
N LYS A 335 15.99 2.17 0.88
CA LYS A 335 16.31 2.15 2.32
C LYS A 335 15.84 3.43 3.01
N ILE A 336 15.55 3.36 4.32
CA ILE A 336 15.32 4.57 5.13
C ILE A 336 16.66 5.29 5.29
N ALA A 337 16.80 6.45 4.65
CA ALA A 337 17.91 7.37 4.92
C ALA A 337 17.65 8.18 6.19
N PHE A 338 16.39 8.54 6.45
CA PHE A 338 16.01 9.33 7.61
C PHE A 338 14.54 9.12 8.02
N THR A 339 14.24 9.31 9.31
CA THR A 339 12.87 9.27 9.85
C THR A 339 12.65 10.38 10.89
N SER A 340 11.44 10.96 10.88
CA SER A 340 10.99 11.94 11.85
C SER A 340 9.53 11.70 12.22
N PRO A 341 9.16 11.81 13.51
CA PRO A 341 7.77 12.08 13.89
C PRO A 341 7.25 13.34 13.20
N VAL A 342 5.95 13.37 12.93
CA VAL A 342 5.23 14.55 12.43
C VAL A 342 3.98 14.87 13.26
N VAL A 343 3.49 16.10 13.11
CA VAL A 343 2.16 16.56 13.56
C VAL A 343 1.37 16.96 12.32
N VAL A 344 0.18 16.39 12.18
CA VAL A 344 -0.72 16.51 11.02
C VAL A 344 -1.99 17.26 11.40
N GLY A 345 -2.89 17.47 10.44
CA GLY A 345 -4.14 18.19 10.61
C GLY A 345 -5.07 17.58 11.66
N LYS A 346 -5.86 18.42 12.34
CA LYS A 346 -7.04 18.00 13.12
C LYS A 346 -8.12 17.39 12.20
N ALA A 347 -9.07 16.64 12.75
CA ALA A 347 -10.20 16.09 11.98
C ALA A 347 -11.03 17.14 11.22
N MET A 348 -11.12 18.38 11.73
CA MET A 348 -11.79 19.52 11.06
C MET A 348 -10.92 20.26 10.03
N THR A 349 -9.63 19.97 9.97
CA THR A 349 -8.64 20.61 9.08
C THR A 349 -7.63 19.54 8.66
N LYS A 350 -8.15 18.47 8.04
CA LYS A 350 -7.40 17.25 7.72
C LYS A 350 -6.19 17.56 6.84
N THR A 351 -5.08 16.86 7.05
CA THR A 351 -4.01 16.85 6.06
C THR A 351 -4.51 16.11 4.83
N VAL A 352 -4.41 16.75 3.66
CA VAL A 352 -4.81 16.19 2.37
C VAL A 352 -3.85 15.05 2.00
N ILE A 353 -4.38 14.01 1.36
CA ILE A 353 -3.59 12.94 0.74
C ILE A 353 -3.26 13.40 -0.67
N PHE A 354 -1.98 13.57 -1.00
CA PHE A 354 -1.53 14.00 -2.33
C PHE A 354 -0.04 13.75 -2.55
N SER A 355 0.43 14.00 -3.77
CA SER A 355 1.87 14.03 -4.10
C SER A 355 2.31 15.38 -4.62
N GLY A 356 3.55 15.78 -4.35
CA GLY A 356 4.17 16.95 -4.99
C GLY A 356 5.68 16.79 -5.14
N MET A 357 6.29 17.69 -5.92
CA MET A 357 7.74 17.68 -6.15
C MET A 357 8.40 18.79 -5.33
N MET A 358 9.12 18.43 -4.26
CA MET A 358 9.87 19.38 -3.45
C MET A 358 10.94 20.04 -4.30
N ASN A 359 10.91 21.37 -4.33
CA ASN A 359 11.80 22.18 -5.16
C ASN A 359 12.54 23.26 -4.37
N ASN A 360 12.07 23.66 -3.18
CA ASN A 360 12.73 24.67 -2.37
C ASN A 360 12.81 24.28 -0.90
N ILE A 361 13.93 24.63 -0.27
CA ILE A 361 14.07 24.75 1.18
C ILE A 361 14.15 26.25 1.49
N VAL A 362 13.36 26.72 2.46
CA VAL A 362 13.33 28.14 2.85
C VAL A 362 13.67 28.25 4.33
N PHE A 363 14.81 28.87 4.62
CA PHE A 363 15.35 29.07 5.97
C PHE A 363 14.97 30.44 6.52
N SER A 364 14.87 30.55 7.85
CA SER A 364 14.36 31.75 8.55
C SER A 364 13.05 32.27 7.92
N PRO A 365 12.01 31.44 7.75
CA PRO A 365 10.87 31.78 6.89
C PRO A 365 9.97 32.88 7.46
N TYR A 366 9.43 33.72 6.58
CA TYR A 366 8.18 34.43 6.87
C TYR A 366 7.01 33.44 6.88
N TRP A 367 6.04 33.66 7.76
CA TRP A 367 4.75 32.98 7.72
C TRP A 367 3.66 33.94 7.24
N ASN A 368 3.28 33.86 5.97
CA ASN A 368 2.09 34.56 5.47
C ASN A 368 0.85 33.85 6.03
N VAL A 369 0.07 34.55 6.85
CA VAL A 369 -1.02 33.92 7.61
C VAL A 369 -2.23 33.69 6.70
N PRO A 370 -2.80 32.47 6.63
CA PRO A 370 -4.02 32.21 5.87
C PRO A 370 -5.19 33.13 6.28
N PRO A 371 -6.02 33.63 5.34
CA PRO A 371 -7.15 34.51 5.65
C PRO A 371 -8.12 33.97 6.71
N SER A 372 -8.30 32.64 6.75
CA SER A 372 -9.12 31.95 7.76
C SER A 372 -8.57 32.10 9.18
N ILE A 373 -7.25 32.03 9.37
CA ILE A 373 -6.58 32.24 10.66
C ILE A 373 -6.56 33.73 11.01
N ILE A 374 -6.39 34.62 10.02
CA ILE A 374 -6.53 36.07 10.24
C ILE A 374 -7.92 36.39 10.80
N ALA A 375 -8.97 35.83 10.21
CA ALA A 375 -10.35 36.06 10.62
C ALA A 375 -10.71 35.41 11.97
N LYS A 376 -10.30 34.16 12.21
CA LYS A 376 -10.73 33.36 13.37
C LYS A 376 -9.84 33.50 14.61
N GLU A 377 -8.56 33.86 14.46
CA GLU A 377 -7.59 33.91 15.57
C GLU A 377 -6.99 35.31 15.75
N ILE A 378 -6.46 35.92 14.68
CA ILE A 378 -5.71 37.19 14.80
C ILE A 378 -6.63 38.38 15.06
N LYS A 379 -7.72 38.56 14.29
CA LYS A 379 -8.66 39.67 14.51
C LYS A 379 -9.27 39.64 15.93
N PRO A 380 -9.76 38.49 16.46
CA PRO A 380 -10.18 38.40 17.87
C PRO A 380 -9.05 38.66 18.87
N GLY A 381 -7.81 38.27 18.56
CA GLY A 381 -6.63 38.58 19.39
C GLY A 381 -6.33 40.07 19.47
N MET A 382 -6.35 40.76 18.33
CA MET A 382 -6.14 42.22 18.23
C MET A 382 -7.27 43.03 18.91
N ALA A 383 -8.51 42.55 18.86
CA ALA A 383 -9.63 43.17 19.55
C ALA A 383 -9.48 43.12 21.09
N LYS A 384 -8.78 42.10 21.61
CA LYS A 384 -8.49 41.94 23.05
C LYS A 384 -7.21 42.64 23.50
N ASP A 385 -6.23 42.80 22.61
CA ASP A 385 -4.92 43.38 22.93
C ASP A 385 -4.39 44.21 21.75
N LYS A 386 -4.31 45.54 21.93
CA LYS A 386 -3.82 46.47 20.91
C LYS A 386 -2.37 46.17 20.49
N ASN A 387 -1.58 45.54 21.36
CA ASN A 387 -0.18 45.17 21.09
C ASN A 387 -0.03 43.72 20.62
N TYR A 388 -1.13 43.03 20.29
CA TYR A 388 -1.15 41.61 19.89
C TYR A 388 -0.16 41.30 18.77
N LEU A 389 -0.14 42.11 17.70
CA LEU A 389 0.72 41.88 16.54
C LEU A 389 2.20 41.92 16.94
N GLN A 390 2.64 42.97 17.62
CA GLN A 390 4.02 43.12 18.12
C GLN A 390 4.41 41.96 19.06
N LYS A 391 3.56 41.62 20.04
CA LYS A 391 3.79 40.51 20.99
C LYS A 391 3.90 39.14 20.31
N LYS A 392 3.29 38.98 19.12
CA LYS A 392 3.35 37.75 18.32
C LYS A 392 4.37 37.81 17.17
N ASN A 393 5.15 38.89 17.06
CA ASN A 393 6.08 39.14 15.95
C ASN A 393 5.37 39.12 14.57
N LEU A 394 4.16 39.67 14.51
CA LEU A 394 3.33 39.81 13.32
C LEU A 394 3.32 41.26 12.83
N GLU A 395 3.15 41.45 11.53
CA GLU A 395 2.96 42.76 10.91
C GLU A 395 1.92 42.70 9.77
N TRP A 396 1.39 43.87 9.41
CA TRP A 396 0.61 44.03 8.19
C TRP A 396 1.54 44.07 6.98
N ASN A 397 1.13 43.36 5.92
CA ASN A 397 1.86 43.27 4.66
C ASN A 397 0.85 43.27 3.51
N ASN A 398 0.64 44.45 2.91
CA ASN A 398 -0.24 44.68 1.74
C ASN A 398 -1.65 44.06 1.89
N GLY A 399 -2.34 44.38 2.99
CA GLY A 399 -3.69 43.88 3.29
C GLY A 399 -3.75 42.47 3.90
N ALA A 400 -2.64 41.73 3.90
CA ALA A 400 -2.49 40.47 4.64
C ALA A 400 -1.72 40.67 5.95
N VAL A 401 -1.65 39.63 6.80
CA VAL A 401 -0.79 39.58 7.99
C VAL A 401 0.31 38.56 7.74
N ARG A 402 1.55 38.87 8.11
CA ARG A 402 2.65 37.90 8.14
C ARG A 402 3.37 37.88 9.48
N GLN A 403 3.89 36.72 9.87
CA GLN A 403 4.81 36.59 11.00
C GLN A 403 6.25 36.70 10.51
N LEU A 404 7.03 37.53 11.20
CA LEU A 404 8.45 37.74 10.96
C LEU A 404 9.26 36.49 11.36
N PRO A 405 10.45 36.27 10.77
CA PRO A 405 11.34 35.18 11.15
C PRO A 405 11.74 35.23 12.64
N GLY A 406 11.99 34.07 13.23
CA GLY A 406 12.50 33.96 14.60
C GLY A 406 12.00 32.72 15.36
N LYS A 407 12.52 32.50 16.56
CA LYS A 407 12.26 31.29 17.39
C LYS A 407 10.77 30.99 17.69
N ASN A 408 9.92 32.01 17.65
CA ASN A 408 8.47 31.89 17.93
C ASN A 408 7.61 31.89 16.64
N ASN A 409 8.23 31.85 15.45
CA ASN A 409 7.52 31.78 14.19
C ASN A 409 6.78 30.45 14.07
N SER A 410 5.53 30.46 13.60
CA SER A 410 4.66 29.27 13.57
C SER A 410 5.12 28.20 12.56
N LEU A 411 5.97 28.59 11.59
CA LEU A 411 6.68 27.69 10.66
C LEU A 411 8.09 27.29 11.16
N GLY A 412 8.46 27.69 12.38
CA GLY A 412 9.79 27.49 12.95
C GLY A 412 10.89 28.14 12.10
N LEU A 413 12.04 27.47 12.03
CA LEU A 413 13.26 28.00 11.41
C LEU A 413 13.49 27.53 9.96
N VAL A 414 12.69 26.57 9.46
CA VAL A 414 12.78 26.07 8.08
C VAL A 414 11.43 25.49 7.59
N LYS A 415 11.09 25.76 6.32
CA LYS A 415 9.96 25.15 5.60
C LYS A 415 10.44 24.53 4.28
N PHE A 416 9.79 23.44 3.86
CA PHE A 416 10.11 22.69 2.64
C PHE A 416 8.91 22.76 1.69
N LEU A 417 9.12 23.33 0.51
CA LEU A 417 8.06 23.66 -0.43
C LEU A 417 8.06 22.70 -1.63
N PHE A 418 6.85 22.24 -1.97
CA PHE A 418 6.52 21.39 -3.10
C PHE A 418 5.21 21.92 -3.69
N PRO A 419 5.15 22.34 -4.97
CA PRO A 419 3.92 22.89 -5.55
C PRO A 419 2.76 21.90 -5.45
N ASN A 420 1.62 22.37 -4.93
CA ASN A 420 0.36 21.64 -4.82
C ASN A 420 -0.81 22.62 -4.72
N SER A 421 -2.03 22.18 -5.08
CA SER A 421 -3.25 23.00 -5.06
C SER A 421 -3.79 23.30 -3.65
N SER A 422 -3.33 22.56 -2.63
CA SER A 422 -3.83 22.66 -1.25
C SER A 422 -3.00 23.59 -0.35
N ASN A 423 -1.95 24.24 -0.87
CA ASN A 423 -1.01 25.08 -0.11
C ASN A 423 -0.37 24.37 1.11
N ILE A 424 -0.21 23.04 1.04
CA ILE A 424 0.41 22.24 2.10
C ILE A 424 1.93 22.22 1.93
N TYR A 425 2.66 22.25 3.04
CA TYR A 425 4.12 22.11 3.08
C TYR A 425 4.56 21.35 4.33
N LEU A 426 5.80 20.86 4.32
CA LEU A 426 6.49 20.35 5.51
C LEU A 426 7.18 21.53 6.18
N HIS A 427 7.15 21.65 7.51
CA HIS A 427 7.80 22.76 8.20
C HIS A 427 8.21 22.46 9.64
N ASP A 428 9.09 23.29 10.19
CA ASP A 428 9.45 23.29 11.61
C ASP A 428 8.32 23.90 12.47
N THR A 429 8.42 23.78 13.80
CA THR A 429 7.46 24.39 14.73
C THR A 429 8.10 24.67 16.09
N PRO A 430 7.75 25.78 16.76
CA PRO A 430 8.15 26.04 18.15
C PRO A 430 7.47 25.11 19.15
N SER A 431 6.33 24.50 18.78
CA SER A 431 5.55 23.60 19.64
C SER A 431 6.13 22.18 19.70
N LYS A 432 7.40 22.05 20.11
CA LYS A 432 8.15 20.77 20.08
C LYS A 432 7.52 19.66 20.94
N SER A 433 6.92 19.99 22.09
CA SER A 433 6.23 19.03 22.96
C SER A 433 5.03 18.33 22.30
N LEU A 434 4.51 18.82 21.16
CA LEU A 434 3.47 18.12 20.40
C LEU A 434 3.97 16.81 19.77
N PHE A 435 5.28 16.63 19.59
CA PHE A 435 5.86 15.40 19.05
C PHE A 435 5.96 14.27 20.10
N GLU A 436 5.84 14.59 21.39
CA GLU A 436 5.79 13.64 22.51
C GLU A 436 4.36 13.10 22.73
N ARG A 437 3.36 13.69 22.09
CA ARG A 437 1.97 13.22 22.14
C ARG A 437 1.82 11.99 21.26
N GLU A 438 1.00 11.04 21.71
CA GLU A 438 0.70 9.82 20.96
C GLU A 438 -0.17 10.13 19.73
N SER A 439 -1.36 10.70 19.95
CA SER A 439 -2.12 11.35 18.88
C SER A 439 -1.50 12.71 18.55
N ARG A 440 -1.16 12.93 17.27
CA ARG A 440 -0.50 14.15 16.77
C ARG A 440 -1.30 14.89 15.69
N ALA A 441 -2.63 14.79 15.76
CA ALA A 441 -3.58 15.50 14.91
C ALA A 441 -3.90 16.91 15.48
N PHE A 442 -2.96 17.86 15.38
CA PHE A 442 -3.08 19.20 15.99
C PHE A 442 -2.90 20.40 15.04
N SER A 443 -2.49 20.19 13.79
CA SER A 443 -2.23 21.28 12.84
C SER A 443 -3.51 21.73 12.12
N HIS A 444 -3.38 22.80 11.32
CA HIS A 444 -4.41 23.30 10.40
C HIS A 444 -4.25 22.76 8.97
N GLY A 445 -3.72 21.53 8.83
CA GLY A 445 -3.58 20.79 7.57
C GLY A 445 -2.12 20.57 7.14
N CYS A 446 -1.23 21.54 7.38
CA CYS A 446 0.21 21.42 7.09
C CYS A 446 0.91 20.39 8.00
N VAL A 447 2.03 19.84 7.55
CA VAL A 447 2.76 18.78 8.27
C VAL A 447 3.95 19.39 8.99
N ARG A 448 3.94 19.35 10.33
CA ARG A 448 5.08 19.80 11.15
C ARG A 448 6.04 18.64 11.33
N VAL A 449 7.34 18.88 11.18
CA VAL A 449 8.41 17.86 11.27
C VAL A 449 9.17 18.05 12.58
N ALA A 450 9.39 16.97 13.34
CA ALA A 450 10.10 17.03 14.63
C ALA A 450 11.59 17.37 14.48
N LYS A 451 12.24 16.75 13.48
CA LYS A 451 13.67 16.85 13.16
C LYS A 451 13.92 17.57 11.80
N PRO A 452 13.51 18.84 11.63
CA PRO A 452 13.54 19.50 10.33
C PRO A 452 14.96 19.93 9.93
N ARG A 453 15.83 20.21 10.90
CA ARG A 453 17.25 20.48 10.65
C ARG A 453 17.94 19.27 10.02
N GLU A 454 17.70 18.09 10.58
CA GLU A 454 18.26 16.82 10.12
C GLU A 454 17.70 16.46 8.74
N LEU A 455 16.40 16.70 8.49
CA LEU A 455 15.82 16.58 7.16
C LEU A 455 16.51 17.50 6.13
N ALA A 456 16.82 18.75 6.49
CA ALA A 456 17.56 19.66 5.61
C ALA A 456 18.99 19.17 5.34
N ILE A 457 19.68 18.62 6.34
CA ILE A 457 21.00 17.99 6.17
C ILE A 457 20.92 16.83 5.18
N GLU A 458 19.97 15.90 5.36
CA GLU A 458 19.82 14.72 4.50
C GLU A 458 19.35 15.03 3.07
N LEU A 459 18.58 16.11 2.89
CA LEU A 459 18.23 16.61 1.55
C LEU A 459 19.43 17.26 0.84
N LEU A 460 20.32 17.92 1.57
CA LEU A 460 21.42 18.71 1.03
C LEU A 460 22.79 18.02 1.04
N LYS A 461 22.94 16.84 1.65
CA LYS A 461 24.22 16.13 1.85
C LYS A 461 25.07 15.88 0.59
N THR A 462 24.44 15.86 -0.59
CA THR A 462 25.14 15.70 -1.88
C THR A 462 25.45 17.01 -2.60
N ASP A 463 25.10 18.17 -2.03
CA ASP A 463 25.50 19.47 -2.57
C ASP A 463 26.74 19.99 -1.81
N PRO A 464 27.92 20.08 -2.46
CA PRO A 464 29.15 20.53 -1.80
C PRO A 464 29.09 21.99 -1.33
N SER A 465 28.09 22.77 -1.74
CA SER A 465 27.88 24.13 -1.21
C SER A 465 27.23 24.15 0.18
N TRP A 466 26.68 23.04 0.67
CA TRP A 466 26.01 22.94 1.96
C TRP A 466 26.72 21.98 2.93
N ASN A 467 26.79 22.41 4.19
CA ASN A 467 27.21 21.59 5.32
C ASN A 467 26.31 21.94 6.53
N PRO A 468 26.33 21.14 7.62
CA PRO A 468 25.46 21.39 8.78
C PRO A 468 25.60 22.81 9.36
N ALA A 469 26.82 23.33 9.49
CA ALA A 469 27.06 24.68 10.02
C ALA A 469 26.46 25.80 9.14
N ARG A 470 26.48 25.64 7.81
CA ARG A 470 25.82 26.57 6.88
C ARG A 470 24.29 26.50 6.99
N ILE A 471 23.74 25.29 7.19
CA ILE A 471 22.30 25.08 7.43
C ILE A 471 21.89 25.78 8.73
N ASP A 472 22.64 25.57 9.82
CA ASP A 472 22.40 26.22 11.10
C ASP A 472 22.47 27.75 10.99
N LYS A 473 23.47 28.28 10.29
CA LYS A 473 23.58 29.73 10.02
C LYS A 473 22.38 30.27 9.25
N ALA A 474 21.87 29.55 8.25
CA ALA A 474 20.71 29.97 7.47
C ALA A 474 19.40 29.90 8.30
N MET A 475 19.23 28.85 9.11
CA MET A 475 18.08 28.68 10.01
C MET A 475 17.97 29.77 11.08
N HIS A 476 19.11 30.34 11.52
CA HIS A 476 19.17 31.35 12.57
C HIS A 476 19.51 32.77 12.06
N ALA A 477 19.52 32.98 10.73
CA ALA A 477 19.91 34.26 10.12
C ALA A 477 18.96 35.43 10.44
N GLY A 478 17.73 35.17 10.89
CA GLY A 478 16.71 36.19 11.14
C GLY A 478 16.14 36.86 9.88
N LYS A 479 16.63 36.49 8.70
CA LYS A 479 16.21 36.97 7.38
C LYS A 479 15.94 35.79 6.47
N GLU A 480 14.77 35.75 5.83
CA GLU A 480 14.38 34.65 4.96
C GLU A 480 15.38 34.45 3.81
N SER A 481 15.75 33.20 3.57
CA SER A 481 16.57 32.81 2.42
C SER A 481 16.01 31.54 1.77
N TRP A 482 15.98 31.55 0.44
CA TRP A 482 15.46 30.46 -0.37
C TRP A 482 16.62 29.70 -1.03
N TYR A 483 16.54 28.38 -1.05
CA TYR A 483 17.44 27.52 -1.80
C TYR A 483 16.65 26.53 -2.65
N THR A 484 16.83 26.62 -3.96
CA THR A 484 16.25 25.71 -4.95
C THR A 484 17.05 24.41 -5.01
N LEU A 485 16.39 23.27 -4.80
CA LEU A 485 17.03 21.96 -4.89
C LEU A 485 17.50 21.66 -6.33
N LYS A 486 18.78 21.30 -6.50
CA LYS A 486 19.36 20.88 -7.80
C LYS A 486 18.63 19.68 -8.44
N LYS A 487 18.07 18.79 -7.61
CA LYS A 487 17.18 17.71 -8.02
C LYS A 487 15.93 17.78 -7.15
N LYS A 488 14.75 17.83 -7.78
CA LYS A 488 13.48 17.82 -7.05
C LYS A 488 13.31 16.48 -6.34
N VAL A 489 12.76 16.49 -5.14
CA VAL A 489 12.49 15.29 -4.35
C VAL A 489 10.97 15.05 -4.30
N PRO A 490 10.45 13.93 -4.82
CA PRO A 490 9.04 13.60 -4.68
C PRO A 490 8.64 13.51 -3.21
N VAL A 491 7.46 14.02 -2.87
CA VAL A 491 6.82 13.94 -1.56
C VAL A 491 5.47 13.28 -1.74
N TYR A 492 5.24 12.19 -1.03
CA TYR A 492 3.98 11.45 -1.01
C TYR A 492 3.36 11.51 0.38
N ILE A 493 2.14 12.02 0.47
CA ILE A 493 1.39 12.05 1.73
C ILE A 493 0.23 11.07 1.58
N GLY A 494 0.32 9.95 2.29
CA GLY A 494 -0.62 8.84 2.28
C GLY A 494 -1.39 8.72 3.60
N TYR A 495 -2.42 7.86 3.58
CA TYR A 495 -3.23 7.55 4.76
C TYR A 495 -3.42 6.04 4.84
N PHE A 496 -2.56 5.37 5.62
CA PHE A 496 -2.63 3.92 5.80
C PHE A 496 -2.86 3.57 7.26
N THR A 497 -3.97 2.87 7.52
CA THR A 497 -4.36 2.34 8.85
C THR A 497 -3.99 0.87 9.03
N ALA A 498 -3.47 0.22 7.97
CA ALA A 498 -2.72 -1.03 8.03
C ALA A 498 -1.52 -0.96 7.08
N TRP A 499 -0.37 -1.43 7.54
CA TRP A 499 0.89 -1.36 6.79
C TRP A 499 1.85 -2.47 7.21
N VAL A 500 2.30 -3.30 6.26
CA VAL A 500 3.45 -4.18 6.44
C VAL A 500 4.75 -3.38 6.28
N ASP A 501 5.59 -3.33 7.29
CA ASP A 501 6.84 -2.54 7.30
C ASP A 501 7.97 -3.16 6.44
N ARG A 502 9.23 -2.77 6.72
CA ARG A 502 10.41 -3.24 5.96
C ARG A 502 10.94 -4.56 6.51
N GLU A 503 10.65 -4.83 7.77
CA GLU A 503 10.94 -6.03 8.54
C GLU A 503 9.94 -7.16 8.21
N GLY A 504 8.81 -6.81 7.60
CA GLY A 504 7.76 -7.74 7.17
C GLY A 504 6.62 -7.89 8.17
N GLN A 505 6.59 -7.08 9.23
CA GLN A 505 5.58 -7.12 10.27
C GLN A 505 4.36 -6.27 9.88
N LEU A 506 3.15 -6.79 10.13
CA LEU A 506 1.92 -6.02 9.97
C LEU A 506 1.71 -5.07 11.15
N ASN A 507 1.60 -3.79 10.82
CA ASN A 507 1.27 -2.69 11.71
C ASN A 507 -0.18 -2.25 11.42
N PHE A 508 -0.89 -1.76 12.44
CA PHE A 508 -2.16 -1.03 12.27
C PHE A 508 -2.06 0.34 12.92
N TYR A 509 -2.87 1.30 12.49
CA TYR A 509 -2.88 2.64 13.05
C TYR A 509 -4.31 3.13 13.19
N LYS A 510 -4.56 3.97 14.19
CA LYS A 510 -5.89 4.52 14.45
C LYS A 510 -6.41 5.32 13.25
N ASP A 511 -7.66 5.06 12.86
CA ASP A 511 -8.35 5.79 11.78
C ASP A 511 -8.80 7.19 12.27
N ILE A 512 -7.84 8.09 12.46
CA ILE A 512 -8.02 9.42 13.05
C ILE A 512 -8.95 10.37 12.27
N TYR A 513 -9.25 10.07 11.00
CA TYR A 513 -10.14 10.82 10.12
C TYR A 513 -11.39 10.02 9.67
N GLN A 514 -11.61 8.80 10.21
CA GLN A 514 -12.75 7.94 9.90
C GLN A 514 -12.92 7.68 8.39
N ARG A 515 -11.84 7.27 7.72
CA ARG A 515 -11.78 7.03 6.28
C ARG A 515 -11.85 5.54 5.89
N ASP A 516 -11.77 4.62 6.84
CA ASP A 516 -11.84 3.17 6.56
C ASP A 516 -13.29 2.76 6.25
N GLU A 517 -14.24 3.14 7.11
CA GLU A 517 -15.65 2.74 6.99
C GLU A 517 -16.31 3.27 5.70
N SER A 518 -16.10 4.54 5.37
CA SER A 518 -16.63 5.18 4.15
C SER A 518 -16.13 4.51 2.87
N LEU A 519 -14.90 4.01 2.88
CA LEU A 519 -14.33 3.25 1.77
C LEU A 519 -14.92 1.83 1.71
N LEU A 520 -15.02 1.16 2.84
CA LEU A 520 -15.58 -0.19 2.92
C LEU A 520 -17.04 -0.25 2.47
N LYS A 521 -17.85 0.78 2.75
CA LYS A 521 -19.24 0.89 2.26
C LYS A 521 -19.31 0.82 0.74
N LEU A 522 -18.52 1.65 0.04
CA LEU A 522 -18.44 1.65 -1.42
C LEU A 522 -18.03 0.27 -1.98
N LEU A 523 -17.06 -0.41 -1.35
CA LEU A 523 -16.65 -1.77 -1.73
C LEU A 523 -17.72 -2.86 -1.48
N THR A 524 -18.74 -2.55 -0.68
CA THR A 524 -19.83 -3.49 -0.35
C THR A 524 -21.14 -3.23 -1.10
N GLU A 525 -21.33 -2.01 -1.61
CA GLU A 525 -22.50 -1.52 -2.34
C GLU A 525 -22.40 -1.79 -3.87
N GLU A 526 -21.18 -2.07 -4.39
CA GLU A 526 -20.94 -2.60 -5.73
C GLU A 526 -21.19 -4.10 -5.91
#